data_AF-A0A832ISI7-F1
#
_entry.id   AF-A0A832ISI7-F1
#
_cell.length_a   1.000
_cell.length_b   1.000
_cell.length_c   1.000
_cell.angle_alpha   90.00
_cell.angle_beta   90.00
_cell.angle_gamma   90.00
#
_symmetry.space_group_name_H-M   'P 1'
#
loop_
_entity.id
_entity.type
_entity.pdbx_description
1 polymer ?
#
loop_
_entity_poly.entity_id
_entity_poly.type
_entity_poly.pdbx_seq_one_letter_code
_entity_poly.pdbx_strand_id
1 'polypeptide(L)'
;MKRSTREFLEALSQFCYVNKTPYTFHNKTLKKDQKYRKGVVQVYEWVDELCYFYMQKEKRLYDELLLLIQKRYQEAKALPPSSHREGLLKGFEDIFTWINQIK
;
A
#
# COMPACT_ATOMS: atom_id res chain seq x y z
N MET A 1 17.90 -4.31 -8.13
CA MET A 1 16.49 -3.89 -8.27
C MET A 1 16.13 -3.03 -7.08
N LYS A 2 15.33 -1.97 -7.31
CA LYS A 2 14.70 -1.21 -6.22
C LYS A 2 13.61 -2.10 -5.60
N ARG A 3 13.53 -2.18 -4.28
CA ARG A 3 12.46 -2.91 -3.58
C ARG A 3 11.10 -2.32 -3.99
N SER A 4 10.06 -3.15 -4.01
CA SER A 4 8.68 -2.65 -4.13
C SER A 4 8.35 -1.73 -2.95
N THR A 5 7.36 -0.86 -3.14
CA THR A 5 6.90 0.05 -2.08
C THR A 5 6.48 -0.74 -0.84
N ARG A 6 5.70 -1.81 -1.03
CA ARG A 6 5.29 -2.71 0.05
C ARG A 6 6.47 -3.30 0.82
N GLU A 7 7.44 -3.91 0.14
CA GLU A 7 8.62 -4.51 0.79
C GLU A 7 9.44 -3.46 1.56
N PHE A 8 9.51 -2.23 1.05
CA PHE A 8 10.16 -1.13 1.74
C PHE A 8 9.43 -0.75 3.03
N LEU A 9 8.11 -0.59 2.97
CA LEU A 9 7.27 -0.22 4.13
C LEU A 9 7.28 -1.32 5.21
N GLU A 10 7.16 -2.58 4.82
CA GLU A 10 7.23 -3.73 5.74
C GLU A 10 8.60 -3.81 6.41
N ALA A 11 9.70 -3.63 5.66
CA ALA A 11 11.04 -3.64 6.23
C ALA A 11 11.29 -2.47 7.21
N LEU A 12 10.75 -1.29 6.91
CA LEU A 12 10.89 -0.12 7.79
C LEU A 12 10.06 -0.25 9.06
N SER A 13 8.82 -0.73 8.96
CA SER A 13 7.96 -1.05 10.11
C SER A 13 8.63 -2.09 11.02
N GLN A 14 9.17 -3.17 10.45
CA GLN A 14 9.92 -4.17 11.19
C GLN A 14 11.15 -3.58 11.89
N PHE A 15 11.88 -2.70 11.24
CA PHE A 15 13.01 -1.99 11.85
C PHE A 15 12.56 -1.18 13.07
N CYS A 16 11.49 -0.40 12.96
CA CYS A 16 10.94 0.37 14.09
C CYS A 16 10.52 -0.54 15.24
N TYR A 17 9.79 -1.63 14.95
CA TYR A 17 9.33 -2.58 15.96
C TYR A 17 10.48 -3.21 16.75
N VAL A 18 11.50 -3.74 16.05
CA VAL A 18 12.66 -4.39 16.68
C VAL A 18 13.46 -3.38 17.50
N ASN A 19 13.74 -2.20 16.94
CA ASN A 19 14.61 -1.21 17.58
C ASN A 19 13.91 -0.44 18.70
N LYS A 20 12.57 -0.45 18.79
CA LYS A 20 11.83 0.12 19.92
C LYS A 20 12.07 -0.64 21.23
N THR A 21 12.19 -1.96 21.14
CA THR A 21 12.22 -2.88 22.29
C THR A 21 13.30 -2.54 23.34
N PRO A 22 14.58 -2.27 22.97
CA PRO A 22 15.59 -1.83 23.93
C PRO A 22 15.19 -0.58 24.73
N TYR A 23 14.63 0.43 24.07
CA TYR A 23 14.26 1.70 24.71
C TYR A 23 13.01 1.60 25.58
N THR A 24 12.14 0.61 25.32
CA THR A 24 10.96 0.33 26.13
C THR A 24 11.30 -0.49 27.38
N PHE A 25 12.11 -1.54 27.25
CA PHE A 25 12.26 -2.56 28.32
C PHE A 25 13.65 -2.59 28.96
N HIS A 26 14.73 -2.20 28.27
CA HIS A 26 16.11 -2.38 28.74
C HIS A 26 16.66 -1.13 29.46
N ASN A 27 15.91 -0.65 30.46
CA ASN A 27 16.20 0.59 31.18
C ASN A 27 17.52 0.60 31.97
N LYS A 28 18.05 -0.57 32.35
CA LYS A 28 19.26 -0.71 33.17
C LYS A 28 20.55 -0.74 32.34
N THR A 29 20.46 -1.19 31.09
CA THR A 29 21.63 -1.33 30.18
C THR A 29 21.87 -0.06 29.37
N LEU A 30 20.80 0.68 29.07
CA LEU A 30 20.86 1.98 28.41
C LEU A 30 21.16 3.07 29.45
N LYS A 31 22.40 3.58 29.48
CA LYS A 31 22.81 4.77 30.26
C LYS A 31 22.19 6.07 29.71
N LYS A 32 20.87 6.10 29.58
CA LYS A 32 20.06 7.20 29.04
C LYS A 32 18.88 7.46 29.96
N ASP A 33 18.50 8.71 30.09
CA ASP A 33 17.38 9.13 30.93
C ASP A 33 16.03 8.75 30.31
N GLN A 34 14.97 8.82 31.11
CA GLN A 34 13.64 8.43 30.67
C GLN A 34 13.12 9.33 29.54
N LYS A 35 13.45 10.62 29.54
CA LYS A 35 12.99 11.58 28.53
C LYS A 35 13.58 11.26 27.15
N TYR A 36 14.87 10.94 27.09
CA TYR A 36 15.51 10.48 25.85
C TYR A 36 14.84 9.21 25.31
N ARG A 37 14.64 8.20 26.16
CA ARG A 37 14.01 6.93 25.73
C ARG A 37 12.60 7.14 25.18
N LYS A 38 11.79 7.96 25.86
CA LYS A 38 10.45 8.32 25.39
C LYS A 38 10.47 8.96 24.00
N GLY A 39 11.41 9.88 23.74
CA GLY A 39 11.55 10.51 22.43
C GLY A 39 11.88 9.50 21.33
N VAL A 40 12.80 8.56 21.59
CA VAL A 40 13.16 7.52 20.61
C VAL A 40 11.99 6.59 20.33
N VAL A 41 11.31 6.11 21.38
CA VAL A 41 10.11 5.26 21.26
C VAL A 41 9.04 5.97 20.43
N GLN A 42 8.79 7.25 20.70
CA GLN A 42 7.80 8.05 19.99
C GLN A 42 8.10 8.17 18.49
N VAL A 43 9.37 8.37 18.11
CA VAL A 43 9.75 8.39 16.69
C VAL A 43 9.49 7.05 16.02
N TYR A 44 9.84 5.94 16.66
CA TYR A 44 9.56 4.62 16.10
C TYR A 44 8.07 4.35 15.93
N GLU A 45 7.24 4.79 16.88
CA GLU A 45 5.78 4.68 16.79
C GLU A 45 5.21 5.53 15.66
N TRP A 46 5.62 6.79 15.54
CA TRP A 46 5.19 7.66 14.43
C TRP A 46 5.54 7.08 13.06
N VAL A 47 6.76 6.57 12.90
CA VAL A 47 7.19 6.00 11.61
C VAL A 47 6.45 4.70 11.31
N ASP A 48 6.23 3.85 12.31
CA ASP A 48 5.46 2.61 12.15
C ASP A 48 4.01 2.88 11.75
N GLU A 49 3.35 3.85 12.39
CA GLU A 49 2.01 4.31 12.03
C GLU A 49 1.94 4.83 10.59
N LEU A 50 2.94 5.61 10.15
CA LEU A 50 3.04 6.06 8.76
C LEU A 50 3.22 4.87 7.80
N CYS A 51 4.07 3.90 8.14
CA CYS A 51 4.25 2.70 7.32
C CYS A 51 2.91 1.96 7.14
N TYR A 52 2.19 1.75 8.24
CA TYR A 52 0.86 1.15 8.21
C TYR A 52 -0.13 1.93 7.34
N PHE A 53 -0.21 3.26 7.50
CA PHE A 53 -1.07 4.10 6.69
C PHE A 53 -0.80 3.96 5.19
N TYR A 54 0.48 4.00 4.78
CA TYR A 54 0.84 3.89 3.37
C TYR A 54 0.67 2.48 2.81
N MET A 55 0.86 1.42 3.60
CA MET A 55 0.53 0.06 3.17
C MET A 55 -0.97 -0.09 2.87
N GLN A 56 -1.83 0.47 3.73
CA GLN A 56 -3.28 0.48 3.49
C GLN A 56 -3.65 1.32 2.26
N LYS A 57 -2.96 2.45 2.05
CA LYS A 57 -3.15 3.28 0.85
C LYS A 57 -2.77 2.53 -0.41
N GLU A 58 -1.63 1.84 -0.44
CA GLU A 58 -1.19 1.02 -1.57
C GLU A 58 -2.19 -0.08 -1.90
N LYS A 59 -2.70 -0.79 -0.89
CA LYS A 59 -3.75 -1.80 -1.07
C LYS A 59 -5.01 -1.22 -1.72
N ARG A 60 -5.45 -0.04 -1.25
CA ARG A 60 -6.64 0.63 -1.78
C ARG A 60 -6.46 1.11 -3.22
N LEU A 61 -5.26 1.50 -3.62
CA LEU A 61 -4.99 1.97 -4.99
C LEU A 61 -5.29 0.89 -6.03
N TYR A 62 -4.96 -0.36 -5.73
CA TYR A 62 -5.27 -1.48 -6.63
C TYR A 62 -6.79 -1.66 -6.79
N ASP A 63 -7.52 -1.69 -5.67
CA ASP A 63 -8.98 -1.85 -5.67
C ASP A 63 -9.67 -0.66 -6.35
N GLU A 64 -9.20 0.56 -6.11
CA GLU A 64 -9.70 1.79 -6.73
C GLU A 64 -9.50 1.77 -8.25
N LEU A 65 -8.31 1.36 -8.72
CA LEU A 65 -8.03 1.22 -10.14
C LEU A 65 -8.98 0.23 -10.82
N LEU A 66 -9.18 -0.94 -10.22
CA LEU A 66 -10.11 -1.95 -10.76
C LEU A 66 -11.55 -1.43 -10.83
N LEU A 67 -11.99 -0.71 -9.79
CA LEU A 67 -13.31 -0.10 -9.75
C LEU A 67 -13.48 0.95 -10.84
N LEU A 68 -12.46 1.79 -11.08
CA LEU A 68 -12.46 2.80 -12.14
C LEU A 68 -12.48 2.16 -13.54
N ILE A 69 -11.70 1.10 -13.77
CA ILE A 69 -11.74 0.35 -15.03
C ILE A 69 -13.13 -0.23 -15.26
N GLN A 70 -13.72 -0.87 -14.24
CA GLN A 70 -15.07 -1.42 -14.32
C GLN A 70 -16.10 -0.33 -14.61
N LYS A 71 -15.98 0.84 -13.99
CA LYS A 71 -16.87 1.99 -14.27
C LYS A 71 -16.78 2.40 -15.74
N ARG A 72 -15.58 2.53 -16.31
CA ARG A 72 -15.40 2.88 -17.73
C ARG A 72 -15.97 1.80 -18.67
N TYR A 73 -15.87 0.53 -18.29
CA TYR A 73 -16.51 -0.55 -19.03
C TYR A 73 -18.04 -0.43 -19.02
N GLN A 74 -18.66 -0.12 -17.88
CA GLN A 74 -20.11 0.10 -17.81
C GLN A 74 -20.54 1.31 -18.64
N GLU A 75 -19.78 2.40 -18.61
CA GLU A 75 -20.01 3.58 -19.46
C GLU A 75 -19.97 3.20 -20.95
N ALA A 76 -18.97 2.41 -21.37
CA ALA A 76 -18.89 1.91 -22.75
C ALA A 76 -20.07 1.01 -23.13
N LYS A 77 -20.49 0.12 -22.21
CA LYS A 77 -21.63 -0.79 -22.42
C LYS A 77 -22.96 -0.05 -22.59
N ALA A 78 -23.10 1.11 -21.93
CA ALA A 78 -24.29 1.95 -22.03
C ALA A 78 -24.39 2.73 -23.36
N LEU A 79 -23.34 2.75 -24.19
CA LEU A 79 -23.38 3.43 -25.48
C LEU A 79 -24.32 2.70 -26.48
N PRO A 80 -24.96 3.44 -27.40
CA PRO A 80 -25.72 2.84 -28.49
C PRO A 80 -24.88 1.87 -29.33
N PRO A 81 -25.50 0.83 -29.93
CA PRO A 81 -24.80 -0.09 -30.82
C PRO A 81 -24.07 0.66 -31.94
N SER A 82 -22.76 0.45 -32.03
CA SER A 82 -21.89 1.03 -33.04
C SER A 82 -20.57 0.27 -33.08
N SER A 83 -19.85 0.33 -34.20
CA SER A 83 -18.51 -0.24 -34.32
C SER A 83 -17.53 0.36 -33.31
N HIS A 84 -17.72 1.62 -32.91
CA HIS A 84 -16.95 2.23 -31.84
C HIS A 84 -17.19 1.54 -30.49
N ARG A 85 -18.46 1.29 -30.14
CA ARG A 85 -18.81 0.54 -28.93
C ARG A 85 -18.20 -0.85 -28.94
N GLU A 86 -18.29 -1.57 -30.05
CA GLU A 86 -17.70 -2.90 -30.19
C GLU A 86 -16.19 -2.87 -29.97
N GLY A 87 -15.48 -1.88 -30.53
CA GLY A 87 -14.06 -1.67 -30.30
C GLY A 87 -13.72 -1.40 -28.82
N LEU A 88 -14.51 -0.55 -28.14
CA LEU A 88 -14.33 -0.31 -26.70
C LEU A 88 -14.51 -1.58 -25.88
N LEU A 89 -15.58 -2.34 -26.13
CA LEU A 89 -15.88 -3.57 -25.40
C LEU A 89 -14.78 -4.63 -25.63
N LYS A 90 -14.32 -4.80 -26.87
CA LYS A 90 -13.21 -5.70 -27.20
C LYS A 90 -11.92 -5.32 -26.44
N GLY A 91 -11.59 -4.03 -26.38
CA GLY A 91 -10.43 -3.54 -25.63
C GLY A 91 -10.53 -3.82 -24.13
N PHE A 92 -11.71 -3.63 -23.54
CA PHE A 92 -11.94 -4.00 -22.13
C PHE A 92 -11.85 -5.51 -21.90
N GLU A 93 -12.34 -6.35 -22.82
CA GLU A 93 -12.20 -7.82 -22.73
C GLU A 93 -10.72 -8.25 -22.70
N ASP A 94 -9.87 -7.63 -23.54
CA ASP A 94 -8.43 -7.90 -23.53
C ASP A 94 -7.78 -7.52 -22.20
N ILE A 95 -8.13 -6.34 -21.67
CA ILE A 95 -7.63 -5.85 -20.37
C ILE A 95 -8.07 -6.79 -19.24
N PHE A 96 -9.35 -7.19 -19.19
CA PHE A 96 -9.85 -8.10 -18.16
C PHE A 96 -9.21 -9.49 -18.26
N THR A 97 -8.96 -9.97 -19.48
CA THR A 97 -8.23 -11.22 -19.71
C THR A 97 -6.82 -11.13 -19.12
N TRP A 98 -6.10 -10.04 -19.39
CA TRP A 98 -4.76 -9.82 -18.84
C TRP A 98 -4.76 -9.70 -17.31
N ILE A 99 -5.69 -8.93 -16.72
CA ILE A 99 -5.81 -8.78 -15.26
C ILE A 99 -6.02 -10.14 -14.58
N ASN A 100 -6.81 -11.03 -15.18
CA ASN A 100 -7.08 -12.35 -14.62
C ASN A 100 -5.88 -13.32 -14.74
N GLN A 101 -4.91 -13.05 -15.61
CA GLN A 101 -3.69 -13.87 -15.73
C GLN A 101 -2.62 -13.49 -14.69
N ILE A 102 -2.65 -12.25 -14.19
CA ILE A 102 -1.66 -11.73 -13.24
C ILE A 102 -2.11 -11.76 -11.78
N LYS A 103 -3.39 -12.10 -11.52
CA LYS A 103 -3.92 -12.36 -10.19
C LYS A 103 -3.46 -13.72 -9.70
#